data_AF-A0A497HMM2-F1
#
_entry.id   AF-A0A497HMM2-F1
#
_cell.length_a   1.000
_cell.length_b   1.000
_cell.length_c   1.000
_cell.angle_alpha   90.00
_cell.angle_beta   90.00
_cell.angle_gamma   90.00
#
_symmetry.space_group_name_H-M   'P 1'
#
loop_
_entity.id
_entity.type
_entity.pdbx_description
1 polymer ?
#
loop_
_entity_poly.entity_id
_entity_poly.type
_entity_poly.pdbx_seq_one_letter_code
_entity_poly.pdbx_strand_id
1 'polypeptide(L)'
;MFVAIDDTDSPEGGCTTHLTYTLLSSLKEEYALVGYPRLVRLNPTVPWKTRGNGATIFFLAKKGGGRRFPIGERDGEEITAWERGEGRVDPEELLEVVREALEEEGRRWRENSPG
;
A
#
# COMPACT_ATOMS: atom_id res chain seq x y z
N MET A 1 10.10 8.09 3.70
CA MET A 1 9.78 7.17 4.80
C MET A 1 9.49 5.81 4.23
N PHE A 2 10.07 4.75 4.80
CA PHE A 2 9.70 3.39 4.43
C PHE A 2 8.45 2.96 5.21
N VAL A 3 7.49 2.39 4.50
CA VAL A 3 6.26 1.82 5.05
C VAL A 3 6.28 0.33 4.74
N ALA A 4 6.00 -0.49 5.74
CA ALA A 4 5.92 -1.94 5.60
C ALA A 4 4.56 -2.44 6.10
N ILE A 5 3.97 -3.38 5.35
CA ILE A 5 2.67 -3.98 5.65
C ILE A 5 2.82 -5.50 5.61
N ASP A 6 2.28 -6.19 6.61
CA ASP A 6 2.22 -7.65 6.73
C ASP A 6 0.95 -8.06 7.48
N ASP A 7 0.59 -9.34 7.41
CA ASP A 7 -0.46 -9.99 8.24
C ASP A 7 -1.87 -9.44 8.04
N THR A 8 -2.20 -9.00 6.82
CA THR A 8 -3.53 -8.47 6.47
C THR A 8 -4.36 -9.46 5.65
N ASP A 9 -3.88 -10.69 5.51
CA ASP A 9 -4.64 -11.81 4.95
C ASP A 9 -5.52 -12.44 6.04
N SER A 10 -6.79 -12.71 5.71
CA SER A 10 -7.71 -13.43 6.60
C SER A 10 -8.31 -14.65 5.88
N PRO A 11 -8.77 -15.67 6.62
CA PRO A 11 -9.51 -16.79 6.05
C PRO A 11 -10.77 -16.36 5.27
N GLU A 12 -11.38 -15.24 5.66
CA GLU A 12 -12.57 -14.67 5.06
C GLU A 12 -12.27 -13.86 3.78
N GLY A 13 -11.00 -13.64 3.46
CA GLY A 13 -10.54 -12.92 2.28
C GLY A 13 -9.44 -11.89 2.57
N GLY A 14 -8.95 -11.25 1.52
CA GLY A 14 -7.89 -10.24 1.60
C GLY A 14 -6.47 -10.78 1.40
N CYS A 15 -5.54 -9.89 1.07
CA CYS A 15 -4.11 -10.18 1.02
C CYS A 15 -3.28 -8.89 1.16
N THR A 16 -2.08 -9.01 1.72
CA THR A 16 -1.13 -7.90 1.95
C THR A 16 -0.88 -7.06 0.69
N THR A 17 -0.79 -7.71 -0.48
CA THR A 17 -0.56 -7.02 -1.75
C THR A 17 -1.77 -6.21 -2.21
N HIS A 18 -2.99 -6.70 -1.98
CA HIS A 18 -4.20 -5.96 -2.33
C HIS A 18 -4.36 -4.71 -1.48
N LEU A 19 -4.12 -4.81 -0.16
CA LEU A 19 -4.16 -3.65 0.72
C LEU A 19 -3.12 -2.60 0.33
N THR A 20 -1.91 -3.05 0.01
CA THR A 20 -0.83 -2.15 -0.45
C THR A 20 -1.22 -1.40 -1.72
N TYR A 21 -1.82 -2.10 -2.68
CA TYR A 21 -2.29 -1.50 -3.92
C TYR A 21 -3.38 -0.46 -3.67
N THR A 22 -4.37 -0.77 -2.84
CA THR A 22 -5.43 0.16 -2.42
C THR A 22 -4.83 1.41 -1.77
N LEU A 23 -3.93 1.23 -0.80
CA LEU A 23 -3.29 2.35 -0.09
C LEU A 23 -2.46 3.24 -1.01
N LEU A 24 -1.67 2.66 -1.92
CA LEU A 24 -0.87 3.43 -2.87
C LEU A 24 -1.74 4.27 -3.82
N SER A 25 -2.94 3.78 -4.15
CA SER A 25 -3.91 4.56 -4.93
C SER A 25 -4.49 5.74 -4.14
N SER A 26 -4.78 5.57 -2.85
CA SER A 26 -5.35 6.62 -2.00
C SER A 26 -4.31 7.68 -1.58
N LEU A 27 -3.05 7.28 -1.39
CA LEU A 27 -1.99 8.16 -0.90
C LEU A 27 -1.37 9.07 -1.97
N LYS A 28 -1.68 8.85 -3.25
CA LYS A 28 -0.97 9.48 -4.38
C LYS A 28 -1.14 11.00 -4.49
N GLU A 29 -2.21 11.55 -3.88
CA GLU A 29 -2.49 12.99 -3.89
C GLU A 29 -1.62 13.74 -2.87
N GLU A 30 -1.24 13.09 -1.77
CA GLU A 30 -0.49 13.71 -0.67
C GLU A 30 0.98 13.30 -0.64
N TYR A 31 1.31 12.15 -1.23
CA TYR A 31 2.62 11.55 -1.16
C TYR A 31 3.11 11.05 -2.52
N ALA A 32 4.41 11.18 -2.72
CA ALA A 32 5.10 10.61 -3.86
C ALA A 32 5.66 9.23 -3.51
N LEU A 33 5.17 8.20 -4.19
CA LEU A 33 5.81 6.89 -4.22
C LEU A 33 7.13 6.99 -4.98
N VAL A 34 8.23 6.54 -4.37
CA VAL A 34 9.56 6.53 -5.00
C VAL A 34 9.97 5.10 -5.31
N GLY A 35 10.25 4.84 -6.58
CA GLY A 35 10.56 3.50 -7.08
C GLY A 35 9.37 2.53 -6.98
N TYR A 36 9.65 1.24 -7.16
CA TYR A 36 8.64 0.20 -7.08
C TYR A 36 8.42 -0.26 -5.63
N PRO A 37 7.19 -0.61 -5.24
CA PRO A 37 6.95 -1.38 -4.03
C PRO A 37 7.62 -2.75 -4.15
N ARG A 38 8.06 -3.31 -3.03
CA ARG A 38 8.75 -4.61 -2.98
C ARG A 38 7.88 -5.59 -2.22
N LEU A 39 7.69 -6.77 -2.80
CA LEU A 39 7.10 -7.94 -2.13
C LEU A 39 8.24 -8.78 -1.54
N VAL A 40 8.29 -8.89 -0.22
CA VAL A 40 9.35 -9.56 0.52
C VAL A 40 8.81 -10.87 1.08
N ARG A 41 9.40 -12.00 0.67
CA ARG A 41 9.11 -13.31 1.27
C ARG A 41 9.87 -13.46 2.59
N LEU A 42 9.15 -13.81 3.64
CA LEU A 42 9.69 -14.09 4.96
C LEU A 42 9.94 -15.60 5.12
N ASN A 43 10.40 -16.02 6.30
CA ASN A 43 10.69 -17.42 6.56
C ASN A 43 9.43 -18.29 6.33
N PRO A 44 9.44 -19.24 5.36
CA PRO A 44 8.28 -20.06 5.06
C PRO A 44 8.01 -21.14 6.12
N THR A 45 8.94 -21.40 7.04
CA THR A 45 8.82 -22.48 8.03
C THR A 45 8.11 -22.05 9.33
N VAL A 46 7.56 -20.83 9.40
CA VAL A 46 6.90 -20.31 10.60
C VAL A 46 5.54 -21.00 10.78
N PRO A 47 5.33 -21.77 11.88
CA PRO A 47 4.17 -22.67 12.00
C PRO A 47 2.80 -21.99 12.07
N TRP A 48 2.73 -20.73 12.53
CA TRP A 48 1.47 -20.00 12.74
C TRP A 48 1.11 -19.04 11.60
N LYS A 49 1.90 -18.99 10.51
CA LYS A 49 1.61 -18.14 9.35
C LYS A 49 0.95 -18.97 8.24
N THR A 50 0.08 -18.33 7.47
CA THR A 50 -0.56 -18.93 6.28
C THR A 50 0.48 -19.23 5.18
N ARG A 51 0.10 -20.05 4.18
CA ARG A 51 0.92 -20.28 2.96
C ARG A 51 1.07 -18.95 2.23
N GLY A 52 2.17 -18.24 2.44
CA GLY A 52 2.23 -16.87 1.95
C GLY A 52 3.26 -15.97 2.60
N ASN A 53 3.65 -16.25 3.86
CA ASN A 53 4.42 -15.37 4.74
C ASN A 53 5.26 -14.31 3.99
N GLY A 54 4.69 -13.11 3.86
CA GLY A 54 5.23 -12.10 2.99
C GLY A 54 4.68 -10.72 3.30
N ALA A 55 5.59 -9.76 3.33
CA ALA A 55 5.31 -8.37 3.58
C ALA A 55 5.48 -7.55 2.30
N THR A 56 4.83 -6.40 2.24
CA THR A 56 5.14 -5.38 1.23
C THR A 56 5.91 -4.24 1.87
N ILE A 57 6.78 -3.60 1.11
CA ILE A 57 7.50 -2.41 1.54
C ILE A 57 7.60 -1.41 0.40
N PHE A 58 7.32 -0.14 0.69
CA PHE A 58 7.41 0.95 -0.26
C PHE A 58 7.99 2.21 0.40
N PHE A 59 8.44 3.15 -0.41
CA PHE A 59 9.02 4.41 0.07
C PHE A 59 8.17 5.59 -0.37
N LEU A 60 7.79 6.41 0.61
CA LEU A 60 7.06 7.66 0.38
C LEU A 60 7.95 8.87 0.63
N ALA A 61 7.77 9.91 -0.19
CA ALA A 61 8.28 11.25 0.02
C ALA A 61 7.13 12.26 -0.06
N LYS A 62 7.32 13.50 0.42
CA LYS A 62 6.28 14.53 0.26
C LYS A 62 6.17 15.04 -1.18
N LYS A 63 7.27 15.04 -1.93
CA LYS A 63 7.29 15.46 -3.33
C LYS A 63 8.09 14.49 -4.18
N GLY A 64 7.60 14.27 -5.40
CA GLY A 64 8.29 13.46 -6.41
C GLY A 64 9.28 14.31 -7.21
N GLY A 65 10.29 13.64 -7.78
CA GLY A 65 11.29 14.29 -8.61
C GLY A 65 11.90 13.35 -9.66
N GLY A 66 12.42 13.93 -10.75
CA GLY A 66 12.90 13.16 -11.90
C GLY A 66 11.73 12.64 -12.75
N ARG A 67 11.93 11.48 -13.39
CA ARG A 67 10.89 10.88 -14.23
C ARG A 67 9.76 10.31 -13.37
N ARG A 68 8.52 10.57 -13.80
CA ARG A 68 7.32 9.89 -13.35
C ARG A 68 7.03 8.72 -14.28
N PHE A 69 6.67 7.56 -13.73
CA PHE A 69 6.36 6.37 -14.52
C PHE A 69 5.18 5.57 -13.92
N PRO A 70 4.36 4.92 -14.75
CA PRO A 70 3.26 4.09 -14.29
C PRO A 70 3.76 2.81 -13.63
N ILE A 71 3.05 2.38 -12.60
CA ILE A 71 3.30 1.10 -11.91
C ILE A 71 2.03 0.24 -11.77
N GLY A 72 0.87 0.79 -12.11
CA GLY A 72 -0.42 0.10 -12.04
C GLY A 72 -1.57 1.05 -12.35
N GLU A 73 -2.80 0.55 -12.22
CA GLU A 73 -4.04 1.28 -12.45
C GLU A 73 -5.08 0.80 -11.44
N ARG A 74 -5.93 1.69 -10.93
CA ARG A 74 -7.09 1.38 -10.09
C ARG A 74 -8.28 2.22 -10.51
N ASP A 75 -9.42 1.57 -10.78
CA ASP A 75 -10.68 2.24 -11.12
C ASP A 75 -10.54 3.27 -12.28
N GLY A 76 -9.68 2.98 -13.27
CA GLY A 76 -9.37 3.88 -14.38
C GLY A 76 -8.36 4.98 -14.08
N GLU A 77 -7.83 5.04 -12.85
CA GLU A 77 -6.81 5.99 -12.45
C GLU A 77 -5.42 5.34 -12.36
N GLU A 78 -4.44 5.98 -12.99
CA GLU A 78 -3.07 5.48 -12.99
C GLU A 78 -2.40 5.64 -11.61
N ILE A 79 -1.74 4.58 -11.16
CA ILE A 79 -0.83 4.61 -10.01
C ILE A 79 0.58 4.80 -10.55
N THR A 80 1.23 5.87 -10.10
CA THR A 80 2.55 6.27 -10.60
C THR A 80 3.60 6.31 -9.50
N ALA A 81 4.85 6.09 -9.88
CA ALA A 81 6.01 6.30 -9.03
C ALA A 81 6.99 7.31 -9.65
N TRP A 82 7.90 7.78 -8.82
CA TRP A 82 8.96 8.72 -9.16
C TRP A 82 10.32 8.06 -9.00
N GLU A 83 11.30 8.46 -9.83
CA GLU A 83 12.68 8.00 -9.67
C GLU A 83 13.33 8.51 -8.37
N ARG A 84 12.94 9.72 -7.95
CA ARG A 84 13.46 10.37 -6.74
C ARG A 84 12.29 10.98 -5.97
N GLY A 85 12.51 11.20 -4.67
CA GLY A 85 11.57 11.94 -3.85
C GLY A 85 12.28 12.75 -2.78
N GLU A 86 11.65 13.84 -2.37
CA GLU A 86 12.14 14.79 -1.39
C GLU A 86 11.06 15.16 -0.37
N GLY A 87 11.49 15.75 0.75
CA GLY A 87 10.63 16.14 1.85
C GLY A 87 10.33 15.00 2.82
N ARG A 88 10.25 15.36 4.10
CA ARG A 88 9.98 14.43 5.19
C ARG A 88 8.49 14.09 5.21
N VAL A 89 8.19 12.79 5.32
CA VAL A 89 6.86 12.30 5.64
C VAL A 89 6.73 12.29 7.15
N ASP A 90 5.68 12.92 7.66
CA ASP A 90 5.31 12.90 9.05
C ASP A 90 4.52 11.61 9.35
N PRO A 91 4.94 10.79 10.33
CA PRO A 91 4.26 9.54 10.65
C PRO A 91 2.81 9.73 11.09
N GLU A 92 2.53 10.77 11.87
CA GLU A 92 1.21 11.06 12.41
C GLU A 92 0.25 11.45 11.28
N GLU A 93 0.68 12.36 10.40
CA GLU A 93 -0.09 12.74 9.20
C GLU A 93 -0.33 11.54 8.28
N LEU A 94 0.70 10.70 8.06
CA LEU A 94 0.55 9.49 7.26
C LEU A 94 -0.48 8.52 7.86
N LEU A 95 -0.49 8.36 9.19
CA LEU A 95 -1.44 7.49 9.87
C LEU A 95 -2.88 7.98 9.77
N GLU A 96 -3.10 9.30 9.76
CA GLU A 96 -4.43 9.89 9.53
C GLU A 96 -4.95 9.53 8.14
N VAL A 97 -4.15 9.77 7.10
CA VAL A 97 -4.54 9.46 5.71
C VAL A 97 -4.73 7.95 5.49
N VAL A 98 -3.85 7.12 6.07
CA VAL A 98 -3.99 5.66 6.00
C VAL A 98 -5.27 5.21 6.69
N ARG A 99 -5.61 5.77 7.86
CA ARG A 99 -6.85 5.43 8.57
C ARG A 99 -8.08 5.75 7.72
N GLU A 100 -8.12 6.93 7.12
CA GLU A 100 -9.23 7.34 6.24
C GLU A 100 -9.39 6.38 5.06
N ALA A 101 -8.28 6.06 4.37
CA ALA A 101 -8.27 5.12 3.26
C ALA A 101 -8.73 3.71 3.66
N LEU A 102 -8.34 3.23 4.86
CA LEU A 102 -8.78 1.93 5.38
C LEU A 102 -10.27 1.91 5.73
N GLU A 103 -10.80 2.99 6.29
CA GLU A 103 -12.22 3.11 6.60
C GLU A 103 -13.09 3.14 5.34
N GLU A 104 -12.64 3.85 4.30
CA GLU A 104 -13.28 3.87 2.99
C GLU A 104 -13.29 2.49 2.34
N GLU A 105 -12.15 1.79 2.36
CA GLU A 105 -12.07 0.43 1.82
C GLU A 105 -12.97 -0.54 2.60
N GLY A 106 -13.01 -0.41 3.93
CA GLY A 106 -13.89 -1.21 4.78
C GLY A 106 -15.38 -0.93 4.56
N ARG A 107 -15.77 0.29 4.14
CA ARG A 107 -17.14 0.59 3.69
C ARG A 107 -17.42 -0.07 2.33
N ARG A 108 -16.53 0.11 1.36
CA ARG A 108 -16.65 -0.47 0.00
C ARG A 108 -16.74 -2.00 0.05
N TRP A 109 -15.98 -2.64 0.94
CA TRP A 109 -16.03 -4.10 1.10
C TRP A 109 -17.38 -4.57 1.66
N ARG A 110 -17.95 -3.87 2.64
CA ARG A 110 -19.28 -4.19 3.20
C ARG A 110 -20.42 -3.98 2.19
N GLU A 111 -20.31 -2.98 1.33
CA GLU A 111 -21.32 -2.69 0.31
C GLU A 111 -21.29 -3.70 -0.85
N ASN A 112 -20.11 -4.25 -1.17
CA ASN A 112 -19.91 -5.17 -2.30
C ASN A 112 -19.78 -6.65 -1.90
N SER A 113 -19.81 -6.97 -0.60
CA SER A 113 -19.77 -8.36 -0.14
C SER A 113 -21.12 -9.04 -0.42
N PRO A 114 -21.15 -10.15 -1.16
CA PRO A 114 -22.36 -10.98 -1.23
C PRO A 114 -22.60 -11.55 0.18
N GLY A 115 -23.80 -11.29 0.72
CA GLY A 115 -24.24 -11.82 2.00
C GLY A 115 -24.36 -13.34 2.03
#